data_AF-A0A449ARU1-F1
#
_entry.id   AF-A0A449ARU1-F1
#
_cell.length_a   1.000
_cell.length_b   1.000
_cell.length_c   1.000
_cell.angle_alpha   90.00
_cell.angle_beta   90.00
_cell.angle_gamma   90.00
#
_symmetry.space_group_name_H-M   'P 1'
#
loop_
_entity.id
_entity.type
_entity.pdbx_description
1 polymer ?
#
loop_
_entity_poly.entity_id
_entity_poly.type
_entity_poly.pdbx_seq_one_letter_code
_entity_poly.pdbx_strand_id
1 'polypeptide(L)'
;MDQTTTISKRFVVHNMVTKVFVNDKLIKGGTDDYVVEMKRRYIGFKVKEQLKTGDVLTLEKVMSVHTSVDEKRLLKPEEIKEIAKQKHDYLLTVNYEDLKKASVEKMHSSVWNQFYVQIEGDEASKYDSLALDFGIFHLNGFVPRHSTNMNVGAKGLSGEGYQGHTYWDTEFFINPIYLFNEPKNC
;
A
#
# COMPACT_ATOMS: atom_id res chain seq x y z
N MET A 1 -16.82 0.78 1.99
CA MET A 1 -17.29 0.01 3.17
C MET A 1 -16.71 0.66 4.40
N ASP A 2 -17.54 1.03 5.37
CA ASP A 2 -17.08 1.55 6.66
C ASP A 2 -17.21 0.51 7.77
N GLN A 3 -16.32 0.58 8.76
CA GLN A 3 -16.26 -0.32 9.90
C GLN A 3 -15.71 0.40 11.14
N THR A 4 -16.04 -0.11 12.32
CA THR A 4 -15.43 0.32 13.58
C THR A 4 -14.74 -0.86 14.23
N THR A 5 -13.45 -0.71 14.55
CA THR A 5 -12.67 -1.78 15.21
C THR A 5 -13.30 -2.16 16.55
N THR A 6 -13.30 -3.45 16.88
CA THR A 6 -14.01 -3.96 18.08
C THR A 6 -13.42 -3.45 19.39
N ILE A 7 -12.08 -3.43 19.51
CA ILE A 7 -11.37 -3.09 20.77
C ILE A 7 -11.10 -1.58 20.83
N SER A 8 -10.30 -1.06 19.90
CA SER A 8 -9.83 0.33 19.91
C SER A 8 -10.87 1.37 19.49
N LYS A 9 -12.07 0.93 19.06
CA LYS A 9 -13.17 1.79 18.56
C LYS A 9 -12.75 2.82 17.50
N ARG A 10 -11.73 2.50 16.69
CA ARG A 10 -11.29 3.31 15.55
C ARG A 10 -12.22 3.11 14.37
N PHE A 11 -12.56 4.21 13.72
CA PHE A 11 -13.37 4.21 12.51
C PHE A 11 -12.47 4.03 11.29
N VAL A 12 -12.88 3.17 10.36
CA VAL A 12 -12.11 2.81 9.16
C VAL A 12 -13.03 2.79 7.96
N VAL A 13 -12.58 3.35 6.84
CA VAL A 13 -13.27 3.27 5.55
C VAL A 13 -12.33 2.62 4.53
N HIS A 14 -12.83 1.57 3.89
CA HIS A 14 -12.17 0.89 2.77
C HIS A 14 -12.89 1.22 1.47
N ASN A 15 -12.14 1.67 0.47
CA ASN A 15 -12.61 1.80 -0.91
C ASN A 15 -11.87 0.79 -1.78
N MET A 16 -12.58 0.18 -2.72
CA MET A 16 -12.00 -0.65 -3.75
C MET A 16 -12.72 -0.37 -5.06
N VAL A 17 -11.96 -0.04 -6.10
CA VAL A 17 -12.46 0.06 -7.47
C VAL A 17 -11.94 -1.16 -8.22
N THR A 18 -12.85 -1.88 -8.87
CA THR A 18 -12.53 -3.05 -9.68
C THR A 18 -12.92 -2.78 -11.13
N LYS A 19 -11.97 -2.89 -12.06
CA LYS A 19 -12.18 -2.76 -13.50
C LYS A 19 -11.81 -4.09 -14.16
N VAL A 20 -12.62 -4.54 -15.11
CA VAL A 20 -12.39 -5.78 -15.85
C VAL A 20 -12.28 -5.46 -17.33
N PHE A 21 -11.28 -6.01 -18.00
CA PHE A 21 -11.03 -5.77 -19.42
C PHE A 21 -10.92 -7.10 -20.16
N VAL A 22 -11.46 -7.15 -21.38
CA VAL A 22 -11.20 -8.22 -22.35
C VAL A 22 -10.52 -7.58 -23.55
N ASN A 23 -9.28 -7.99 -23.85
CA ASN A 23 -8.48 -7.40 -24.94
C ASN A 23 -8.45 -5.86 -24.87
N ASP A 24 -8.12 -5.33 -23.69
CA ASP A 24 -8.07 -3.89 -23.35
C ASP A 24 -9.40 -3.13 -23.44
N LYS A 25 -10.52 -3.82 -23.70
CA LYS A 25 -11.87 -3.22 -23.67
C LYS A 25 -12.51 -3.42 -22.31
N LEU A 26 -12.87 -2.31 -21.68
CA LEU A 26 -13.56 -2.30 -20.39
C LEU A 26 -14.93 -3.00 -20.49
N ILE A 27 -15.13 -4.02 -19.65
CA ILE A 27 -16.43 -4.64 -19.40
C ILE A 27 -17.18 -3.78 -18.38
N LYS A 28 -18.37 -3.30 -18.78
CA LYS A 28 -19.23 -2.49 -17.90
C LYS A 28 -20.01 -3.40 -16.95
N GLY A 29 -20.02 -3.04 -15.67
CA GLY A 29 -20.89 -3.69 -14.67
C GLY A 29 -22.36 -3.30 -14.82
N GLY A 30 -23.21 -3.97 -14.02
CA GLY A 30 -24.66 -3.71 -14.02
C GLY A 30 -25.45 -4.55 -15.02
N THR A 31 -24.83 -5.60 -15.55
CA THR A 31 -25.47 -6.63 -16.38
C THR A 31 -25.68 -7.91 -15.57
N ASP A 32 -26.49 -8.85 -16.08
CA ASP A 32 -26.69 -10.15 -15.44
C ASP A 32 -25.39 -10.98 -15.32
N ASP A 33 -24.42 -10.70 -16.19
CA ASP A 33 -23.12 -11.34 -16.24
C ASP A 33 -22.04 -10.59 -15.42
N TYR A 34 -22.33 -9.40 -14.90
CA TYR A 34 -21.45 -8.65 -13.99
C TYR A 34 -22.26 -8.06 -12.82
N VAL A 35 -22.38 -8.87 -11.77
CA VAL A 35 -23.18 -8.57 -10.58
C VAL A 35 -22.35 -8.47 -9.31
N VAL A 36 -22.81 -7.66 -8.37
CA VAL A 36 -22.25 -7.58 -7.01
C VAL A 36 -22.78 -8.76 -6.19
N GLU A 37 -21.88 -9.49 -5.54
CA GLU A 37 -22.22 -10.55 -4.60
C GLU A 37 -21.91 -10.09 -3.17
N MET A 38 -22.90 -10.17 -2.27
CA MET A 38 -22.75 -9.80 -0.87
C MET A 38 -23.07 -10.98 0.04
N LYS A 39 -22.18 -11.27 0.99
CA LYS A 39 -22.35 -12.28 2.05
C LYS A 39 -21.94 -11.68 3.40
N ARG A 40 -22.12 -12.43 4.48
CA ARG A 40 -21.65 -12.02 5.82
C ARG A 40 -20.14 -11.79 5.81
N ARG A 41 -19.72 -10.53 6.04
CA ARG A 41 -18.31 -10.06 6.01
C ARG A 41 -17.62 -10.19 4.63
N TYR A 42 -18.38 -10.20 3.55
CA TYR A 42 -17.83 -10.31 2.20
C TYR A 42 -18.64 -9.47 1.21
N ILE A 43 -17.93 -8.71 0.39
CA ILE A 43 -18.44 -8.07 -0.82
C ILE A 43 -17.49 -8.46 -1.95
N GLY A 44 -18.04 -8.93 -3.06
CA GLY A 44 -17.29 -9.27 -4.25
C GLY A 44 -18.08 -9.01 -5.51
N PHE A 45 -17.46 -9.35 -6.63
CA PHE A 45 -18.06 -9.24 -7.95
C PHE A 45 -18.04 -10.61 -8.61
N LYS A 46 -19.17 -10.99 -9.21
CA LYS A 46 -19.27 -12.16 -10.08
C LYS A 46 -19.31 -11.67 -11.52
N VAL A 47 -18.29 -12.03 -12.29
CA VAL A 47 -18.13 -11.64 -13.69
C VAL A 47 -18.09 -12.90 -14.54
N LYS A 48 -18.97 -12.99 -15.54
CA LYS A 48 -19.11 -14.12 -16.43
C LYS A 48 -18.86 -13.66 -17.86
N GLU A 49 -17.76 -14.13 -18.44
CA GLU A 49 -17.35 -13.77 -19.80
C GLU A 49 -17.04 -15.02 -20.61
N GLN A 50 -17.37 -15.00 -21.90
CA GLN A 50 -16.97 -16.04 -22.84
C GLN A 50 -15.71 -15.60 -23.58
N LEU A 51 -14.63 -16.34 -23.39
CA LEU A 51 -13.32 -16.04 -23.98
C LEU A 51 -12.98 -17.05 -25.08
N LYS A 52 -12.30 -16.59 -26.12
CA LYS A 52 -11.72 -17.41 -27.19
C LYS A 52 -10.23 -17.61 -26.95
N THR A 53 -9.65 -18.62 -27.59
CA THR A 53 -8.19 -18.81 -27.60
C THR A 53 -7.52 -17.55 -28.12
N GLY A 54 -6.60 -16.99 -27.33
CA GLY A 54 -5.88 -15.75 -27.63
C GLY A 54 -6.46 -14.50 -26.95
N ASP A 55 -7.65 -14.58 -26.35
CA ASP A 55 -8.18 -13.45 -25.56
C ASP A 55 -7.42 -13.27 -24.25
N VAL A 56 -7.24 -12.02 -23.84
CA VAL A 56 -6.65 -11.63 -22.55
C VAL A 56 -7.72 -11.01 -21.67
N LEU A 57 -7.96 -11.61 -20.51
CA LEU A 57 -8.81 -11.07 -19.46
C LEU A 57 -7.94 -10.41 -18.39
N THR A 58 -8.12 -9.11 -18.18
CA THR A 58 -7.38 -8.32 -17.19
C THR A 58 -8.31 -7.86 -16.08
N LEU A 59 -7.91 -8.10 -14.83
CA LEU A 59 -8.59 -7.62 -13.63
C LEU A 59 -7.72 -6.58 -12.94
N GLU A 60 -8.18 -5.33 -12.91
CA GLU A 60 -7.53 -4.24 -12.19
C GLU A 60 -8.27 -3.98 -10.88
N LYS A 61 -7.54 -3.94 -9.76
CA LYS A 61 -8.05 -3.57 -8.45
C LYS A 61 -7.18 -2.50 -7.82
N VAL A 62 -7.79 -1.36 -7.53
CA VAL A 62 -7.15 -0.25 -6.81
C VAL A 62 -7.93 0.04 -5.53
N MET A 63 -7.21 0.26 -4.42
CA MET A 63 -7.78 0.32 -3.08
C MET A 63 -7.26 1.53 -2.32
N SER A 64 -8.10 2.10 -1.44
CA SER A 64 -7.65 3.02 -0.40
C SER A 64 -8.21 2.61 0.96
N VAL A 65 -7.46 2.94 2.01
CA VAL A 65 -7.84 2.74 3.41
C VAL A 65 -7.65 4.06 4.12
N HIS A 66 -8.67 4.48 4.87
CA HIS A 66 -8.65 5.69 5.68
C HIS A 66 -9.15 5.38 7.08
N THR A 67 -8.48 5.92 8.09
CA THR A 67 -8.77 5.65 9.49
C THR A 67 -8.87 6.93 10.31
N SER A 68 -9.58 6.84 11.44
CA SER A 68 -9.68 7.94 12.41
C SER A 68 -8.34 8.41 13.01
N VAL A 69 -7.23 7.71 12.75
CA VAL A 69 -5.88 8.01 13.27
C VAL A 69 -4.89 8.45 12.19
N ASP A 70 -5.34 8.69 10.96
CA ASP A 70 -4.46 9.07 9.84
C ASP A 70 -3.81 10.45 10.05
N GLU A 71 -4.39 11.30 10.91
CA GLU A 71 -3.93 12.65 11.20
C GLU A 71 -3.38 12.80 12.61
N LYS A 72 -2.72 13.94 12.88
CA LYS A 72 -2.17 14.24 14.21
C LYS A 72 -3.21 14.27 15.34
N ARG A 73 -4.49 14.44 14.99
CA ARG A 73 -5.64 14.37 15.89
C ARG A 73 -6.58 13.26 15.45
N LEU A 74 -7.41 12.80 16.38
CA LEU A 74 -8.51 11.90 16.05
C LEU A 74 -9.53 12.62 15.16
N LEU A 75 -9.81 12.02 14.02
CA LEU A 75 -10.82 12.48 13.07
C LEU A 75 -12.19 11.89 13.40
N LYS A 76 -13.24 12.70 13.25
CA LYS A 76 -14.62 12.23 13.39
C LYS A 76 -15.02 11.38 12.17
N PRO A 77 -15.98 10.45 12.32
CA PRO A 77 -16.41 9.59 11.22
C PRO A 77 -16.80 10.34 9.93
N GLU A 78 -17.47 11.49 10.05
CA GLU A 78 -17.88 12.28 8.89
C GLU A 78 -16.69 12.90 8.14
N GLU A 79 -15.62 13.28 8.85
CA GLU A 79 -14.39 13.76 8.23
C GLU A 79 -13.70 12.64 7.43
N ILE A 80 -13.64 11.43 8.00
CA ILE A 80 -13.07 10.27 7.33
C ILE A 80 -13.89 9.86 6.10
N LYS A 81 -15.22 9.89 6.20
CA LYS A 81 -16.08 9.58 5.05
C LYS A 81 -15.87 10.55 3.91
N GLU A 82 -15.69 11.84 4.20
CA GLU A 82 -15.42 12.84 3.17
C GLU A 82 -14.04 12.63 2.51
N ILE A 83 -12.98 12.42 3.30
CA ILE A 83 -11.64 12.10 2.77
C ILE A 83 -11.68 10.83 1.93
N ALA A 84 -12.35 9.78 2.43
CA ALA A 84 -12.48 8.52 1.72
C ALA A 84 -13.29 8.68 0.43
N LYS A 85 -14.33 9.51 0.41
CA LYS A 85 -15.09 9.82 -0.80
C LYS A 85 -14.22 10.50 -1.85
N GLN A 86 -13.47 11.53 -1.47
CA GLN A 86 -12.54 12.21 -2.38
C GLN A 86 -11.48 11.25 -2.93
N LYS A 87 -10.96 10.35 -2.09
CA LYS A 87 -10.02 9.33 -2.56
C LYS A 87 -10.69 8.32 -3.48
N HIS A 88 -11.94 7.92 -3.22
CA HIS A 88 -12.71 7.06 -4.11
C HIS A 88 -12.89 7.68 -5.50
N ASP A 89 -13.26 8.95 -5.57
CA ASP A 89 -13.42 9.67 -6.83
C ASP A 89 -12.09 9.73 -7.61
N TYR A 90 -10.97 9.93 -6.92
CA TYR A 90 -9.63 9.81 -7.52
C TYR A 90 -9.31 8.39 -8.01
N LEU A 91 -9.67 7.35 -7.25
CA LEU A 91 -9.44 5.96 -7.66
C LEU A 91 -10.20 5.58 -8.94
N LEU A 92 -11.32 6.24 -9.23
CA LEU A 92 -12.06 6.03 -10.48
C LEU A 92 -11.28 6.54 -11.71
N THR A 93 -10.47 7.61 -11.56
CA THR A 93 -9.77 8.27 -12.66
C THR A 93 -8.40 7.69 -12.98
N VAL A 94 -7.77 6.98 -12.04
CA VAL A 94 -6.45 6.35 -12.22
C VAL A 94 -6.55 4.91 -12.74
N ASN A 95 -5.42 4.39 -13.21
CA ASN A 95 -5.21 2.98 -13.56
C ASN A 95 -3.97 2.42 -12.86
N TYR A 96 -3.80 1.10 -12.90
CA TYR A 96 -2.70 0.40 -12.23
C TYR A 96 -1.32 0.82 -12.75
N GLU A 97 -1.15 0.95 -14.07
CA GLU A 97 0.16 1.25 -14.65
C GLU A 97 0.66 2.64 -14.25
N ASP A 98 -0.22 3.65 -14.22
CA ASP A 98 0.13 4.99 -13.75
C ASP A 98 0.53 4.97 -12.26
N LEU A 99 -0.22 4.25 -11.42
CA LEU A 99 0.10 4.12 -9.99
C LEU A 99 1.40 3.36 -9.74
N LYS A 100 1.65 2.28 -10.51
CA LYS A 100 2.89 1.51 -10.46
C LYS A 100 4.08 2.38 -10.86
N LYS A 101 3.96 3.12 -11.96
CA LYS A 101 4.99 4.04 -12.42
C LYS A 101 5.31 5.09 -11.34
N ALA A 102 4.28 5.75 -10.80
CA ALA A 102 4.46 6.72 -9.73
C ALA A 102 5.10 6.10 -8.47
N SER A 103 4.74 4.85 -8.11
CA SER A 103 5.33 4.13 -6.98
C SER A 103 6.82 3.84 -7.20
N VAL A 104 7.21 3.39 -8.40
CA VAL A 104 8.62 3.14 -8.77
C VAL A 104 9.41 4.44 -8.75
N GLU A 105 8.90 5.51 -9.36
CA GLU A 105 9.54 6.83 -9.37
C GLU A 105 9.72 7.39 -7.94
N LYS A 106 8.74 7.17 -7.06
CA LYS A 106 8.83 7.56 -5.65
C LYS A 106 9.92 6.78 -4.92
N MET A 107 10.03 5.48 -5.16
CA MET A 107 11.08 4.64 -4.57
C MET A 107 12.47 5.09 -5.04
N HIS A 108 12.66 5.39 -6.33
CA HIS A 108 13.94 5.93 -6.82
C HIS A 108 14.30 7.26 -6.14
N SER A 109 13.38 8.23 -6.21
CA SER A 109 13.65 9.58 -5.71
C SER A 109 13.85 9.67 -4.20
N SER A 110 13.14 8.83 -3.43
CA SER A 110 13.09 8.92 -1.96
C SER A 110 13.87 7.84 -1.22
N VAL A 111 14.33 6.79 -1.93
CA VAL A 111 15.08 5.68 -1.34
C VAL A 111 16.36 5.45 -2.11
N TRP A 112 16.30 5.03 -3.37
CA TRP A 112 17.51 4.64 -4.09
C TRP A 112 18.51 5.79 -4.30
N ASN A 113 18.03 7.02 -4.48
CA ASN A 113 18.93 8.18 -4.58
C ASN A 113 19.65 8.54 -3.29
N GLN A 114 19.22 8.02 -2.14
CA GLN A 114 19.72 8.41 -0.81
C GLN A 114 20.42 7.25 -0.09
N PHE A 115 19.93 6.03 -0.24
CA PHE A 115 20.36 4.87 0.54
C PHE A 115 21.12 3.81 -0.28
N TYR A 116 21.20 3.97 -1.60
CA TYR A 116 21.85 2.97 -2.46
C TYR A 116 23.34 2.85 -2.17
N VAL A 117 23.81 1.60 -2.12
CA VAL A 117 25.22 1.26 -1.93
C VAL A 117 25.63 0.33 -3.06
N GLN A 118 26.65 0.73 -3.82
CA GLN A 118 27.23 -0.12 -4.85
C GLN A 118 28.22 -1.10 -4.21
N ILE A 119 27.99 -2.39 -4.40
CA ILE A 119 28.93 -3.46 -4.02
C ILE A 119 29.57 -3.99 -5.30
N GLU A 120 30.90 -3.91 -5.38
CA GLU A 120 31.67 -4.39 -6.53
C GLU A 120 32.41 -5.68 -6.17
N GLY A 121 32.46 -6.64 -7.10
CA GLY A 121 33.19 -7.89 -6.94
C GLY A 121 32.73 -8.97 -7.91
N ASP A 122 32.84 -10.24 -7.50
CA ASP A 122 32.52 -11.40 -8.34
C ASP A 122 31.04 -11.79 -8.26
N GLU A 123 30.69 -13.01 -8.67
CA GLU A 123 29.30 -13.50 -8.62
C GLU A 123 28.71 -13.48 -7.20
N ALA A 124 29.52 -13.62 -6.13
CA ALA A 124 29.03 -13.54 -4.76
C ALA A 124 28.54 -12.13 -4.43
N SER A 125 29.21 -11.09 -4.94
CA SER A 125 28.85 -9.69 -4.72
C SER A 125 27.48 -9.32 -5.31
N LYS A 126 26.99 -10.04 -6.32
CA LYS A 126 25.62 -9.85 -6.83
C LYS A 126 24.56 -10.27 -5.80
N TYR A 127 24.82 -11.36 -5.07
CA TYR A 127 23.92 -11.80 -4.01
C TYR A 127 23.95 -10.83 -2.83
N ASP A 128 25.13 -10.35 -2.42
CA ASP A 128 25.27 -9.36 -1.35
C ASP A 128 24.56 -8.05 -1.69
N SER A 129 24.67 -7.60 -2.95
CA SER A 129 23.92 -6.44 -3.46
C SER A 129 22.41 -6.63 -3.32
N LEU A 130 21.88 -7.78 -3.77
CA LEU A 130 20.46 -8.10 -3.65
C LEU A 130 20.00 -8.16 -2.19
N ALA A 131 20.80 -8.76 -1.31
CA ALA A 131 20.48 -8.86 0.12
C ALA A 131 20.43 -7.49 0.80
N LEU A 132 21.39 -6.61 0.47
CA LEU A 132 21.41 -5.24 0.98
C LEU A 132 20.23 -4.41 0.44
N ASP A 133 19.98 -4.48 -0.87
CA ASP A 133 18.85 -3.81 -1.52
C ASP A 133 17.51 -4.27 -0.92
N PHE A 134 17.36 -5.56 -0.65
CA PHE A 134 16.19 -6.11 0.04
C PHE A 134 16.02 -5.52 1.45
N GLY A 135 17.12 -5.39 2.21
CA GLY A 135 17.12 -4.74 3.51
C GLY A 135 16.70 -3.27 3.44
N ILE A 136 17.29 -2.50 2.51
CA ILE A 136 16.97 -1.08 2.28
C ILE A 136 15.51 -0.90 1.89
N PHE A 137 15.00 -1.75 0.98
CA PHE A 137 13.61 -1.74 0.55
C PHE A 137 12.66 -1.96 1.73
N HIS A 138 12.90 -2.99 2.54
CA HIS A 138 12.04 -3.28 3.69
C HIS A 138 12.07 -2.18 4.73
N LEU A 139 13.26 -1.67 5.06
CA LEU A 139 13.39 -0.62 6.05
C LEU A 139 12.59 0.62 5.64
N ASN A 140 12.79 1.10 4.41
CA ASN A 140 12.11 2.29 3.90
C ASN A 140 10.61 2.06 3.61
N GLY A 141 10.18 0.80 3.46
CA GLY A 141 8.76 0.44 3.38
C GLY A 141 8.04 0.40 4.73
N PHE A 142 8.75 0.24 5.85
CA PHE A 142 8.15 0.12 7.19
C PHE A 142 8.20 1.40 8.01
N VAL A 143 9.13 2.32 7.74
CA VAL A 143 9.22 3.58 8.49
C VAL A 143 8.06 4.52 8.12
N PRO A 144 7.21 4.93 9.07
CA PRO A 144 6.05 5.78 8.81
C PRO A 144 6.46 7.26 8.67
N ARG A 145 7.25 7.60 7.64
CA ARG A 145 7.82 8.95 7.40
C ARG A 145 6.79 10.09 7.29
N HIS A 146 5.52 9.76 7.09
CA HIS A 146 4.43 10.73 6.93
C HIS A 146 3.81 11.18 8.26
N SER A 147 4.19 10.57 9.39
CA SER A 147 3.56 10.83 10.70
C SER A 147 4.58 10.90 11.83
N THR A 148 4.53 11.97 12.62
CA THR A 148 5.30 12.13 13.86
C THR A 148 4.70 11.39 15.05
N ASN A 149 3.51 10.80 14.87
CA ASN A 149 2.78 10.10 15.94
C ASN A 149 2.91 8.57 15.82
N MET A 150 3.68 8.08 14.85
CA MET A 150 3.89 6.67 14.59
C MET A 150 5.37 6.34 14.73
N ASN A 151 5.66 5.07 15.00
CA ASN A 151 7.01 4.54 15.09
C ASN A 151 7.04 3.17 14.37
N VAL A 152 8.21 2.57 14.24
CA VAL A 152 8.44 1.32 13.52
C VAL A 152 8.23 0.13 14.45
N GLY A 153 7.42 -0.83 14.01
CA GLY A 153 7.31 -2.11 14.71
C GLY A 153 8.53 -2.99 14.49
N ALA A 154 8.89 -3.85 15.46
CA ALA A 154 10.04 -4.77 15.33
C ALA A 154 9.98 -5.71 14.10
N LYS A 155 8.77 -5.96 13.56
CA LYS A 155 8.56 -6.68 12.28
C LYS A 155 7.91 -5.83 11.20
N GLY A 156 7.95 -4.50 11.35
CA GLY A 156 7.20 -3.56 10.52
C GLY A 156 5.73 -3.95 10.46
N LEU A 157 5.21 -4.07 9.23
CA LEU A 157 3.84 -4.52 8.93
C LEU A 157 3.82 -5.88 8.20
N SER A 158 4.88 -6.68 8.35
CA SER A 158 5.01 -7.98 7.66
C SER A 158 4.22 -9.13 8.30
N GLY A 159 3.69 -8.94 9.51
CA GLY A 159 2.89 -9.93 10.23
C GLY A 159 2.57 -9.50 11.67
N GLU A 160 1.83 -10.35 12.38
CA GLU A 160 1.32 -10.02 13.73
C GLU A 160 2.35 -10.22 14.86
N GLY A 161 3.48 -10.88 14.58
CA GLY A 161 4.55 -11.07 15.57
C GLY A 161 5.07 -9.72 16.07
N TYR A 162 5.25 -9.58 17.39
CA TYR A 162 5.59 -8.32 18.06
C TYR A 162 4.57 -7.18 17.91
N GLN A 163 3.36 -7.46 17.38
CA GLN A 163 2.17 -6.61 17.42
C GLN A 163 2.33 -5.19 16.83
N GLY A 164 3.36 -4.95 16.03
CA GLY A 164 3.70 -3.60 15.56
C GLY A 164 4.13 -2.65 16.68
N HIS A 165 4.54 -3.18 17.84
CA HIS A 165 5.02 -2.36 18.96
C HIS A 165 6.41 -1.79 18.69
N THR A 166 6.62 -0.59 19.23
CA THR A 166 7.91 0.09 19.28
C THR A 166 8.82 -0.56 20.30
N TYR A 167 10.08 -0.74 19.92
CA TYR A 167 11.15 -1.23 20.78
C TYR A 167 12.38 -0.34 20.60
N TRP A 168 13.37 -0.50 21.48
CA TRP A 168 14.72 0.08 21.36
C TRP A 168 15.41 -0.20 20.01
N ASP A 169 14.92 -1.20 19.26
CA ASP A 169 15.26 -1.47 17.87
C ASP A 169 15.25 -0.21 16.99
N THR A 170 14.27 0.67 17.21
CA THR A 170 14.15 1.93 16.46
C THR A 170 15.38 2.80 16.68
N GLU A 171 15.76 3.09 17.92
CA GLU A 171 16.83 4.05 18.20
C GLU A 171 18.22 3.48 17.88
N PHE A 172 18.46 2.18 18.14
CA PHE A 172 19.80 1.60 18.02
C PHE A 172 20.10 0.99 16.64
N PHE A 173 19.12 0.44 15.94
CA PHE A 173 19.36 -0.29 14.70
C PHE A 173 18.76 0.40 13.47
N ILE A 174 17.63 1.07 13.62
CA ILE A 174 16.92 1.69 12.50
C ILE A 174 17.36 3.15 12.32
N ASN A 175 17.31 3.97 13.37
CA ASN A 175 17.59 5.40 13.29
C ASN A 175 18.98 5.76 12.72
N PRO A 176 20.08 5.03 13.01
CA PRO A 176 21.41 5.41 12.52
C PRO A 176 21.50 5.59 11.01
N ILE A 177 20.89 4.71 10.20
CA ILE A 177 20.95 4.83 8.74
C ILE A 177 20.26 6.10 8.24
N TYR A 178 19.19 6.54 8.89
CA TYR A 178 18.49 7.79 8.53
C TYR A 178 19.30 9.01 8.94
N LEU A 179 19.95 8.98 10.11
CA LEU A 179 20.82 10.06 10.56
C LEU A 179 21.97 10.33 9.57
N PHE A 180 22.53 9.29 8.94
CA PHE A 180 23.63 9.45 7.99
C PHE A 180 23.19 9.76 6.56
N ASN A 181 22.02 9.29 6.12
CA ASN A 181 21.58 9.44 4.72
C ASN A 181 20.56 10.57 4.51
N GLU A 182 19.72 10.88 5.51
CA GLU A 182 18.66 11.90 5.41
C GLU A 182 18.49 12.76 6.70
N PRO A 183 19.54 13.41 7.21
CA PRO A 183 19.53 14.07 8.53
C PRO A 183 18.52 15.23 8.67
N LYS A 184 18.04 15.80 7.56
CA LYS A 184 17.07 16.91 7.58
C LYS A 184 15.63 16.48 7.89
N ASN A 185 15.35 15.19 7.77
CA ASN A 185 14.02 14.61 7.95
C ASN A 185 13.92 13.73 9.22
N CYS A 186 14.98 13.72 10.03
CA CYS A 186 15.03 13.09 11.35
C CYS A 186 14.43 14.00 12.43
#